data_AF-A0A529PXA8-F1
#
_entry.id   AF-A0A529PXA8-F1
#
_cell.length_a   1.000
_cell.length_b   1.000
_cell.length_c   1.000
_cell.angle_alpha   90.00
_cell.angle_beta   90.00
_cell.angle_gamma   90.00
#
_symmetry.space_group_name_H-M   'P 1'
#
loop_
_entity.id
_entity.type
_entity.pdbx_description
1 polymer ?
#
loop_
_entity_poly.entity_id
_entity_poly.type
_entity_poly.pdbx_seq_one_letter_code
_entity_poly.pdbx_strand_id
1 'polypeptide(L)'
;HNATFDLGFLNLEYSRLDHPAIDPGRIIDTLALARRKHPMGPNSLDALCRRYGIDNTRRTKHGALLDSELLAEVYIELIGGKQAALVLETVAM
;
A
#
# COMPACT_ATOMS: atom_id res chain seq x y z
N HIS A 1 5.55 1.05 -0.79
CA HIS A 1 5.35 -0.28 -1.39
C HIS A 1 6.72 -0.75 -1.84
N ASN A 2 7.28 -1.81 -1.25
CA ASN A 2 8.74 -2.05 -1.23
C ASN A 2 9.47 -1.05 -0.32
N ALA A 3 9.00 -0.92 0.92
CA ALA A 3 9.42 0.15 1.84
C ALA A 3 10.94 0.21 2.12
N THR A 4 11.66 -0.90 1.97
CA THR A 4 13.13 -0.94 2.14
C THR A 4 13.86 -0.04 1.15
N PHE A 5 13.32 0.13 -0.06
CA PHE A 5 13.87 1.03 -1.06
C PHE A 5 13.79 2.49 -0.58
N ASP A 6 12.58 2.97 -0.29
CA ASP A 6 12.34 4.35 0.15
C ASP A 6 13.06 4.67 1.47
N LEU A 7 13.03 3.76 2.44
CA LEU A 7 13.73 3.91 3.73
C LEU A 7 15.25 4.02 3.56
N GLY A 8 15.83 3.35 2.57
CA GLY A 8 17.26 3.47 2.28
C GLY A 8 17.64 4.90 1.92
N PHE A 9 16.87 5.55 1.05
CA PHE A 9 17.09 6.95 0.69
C PHE A 9 16.80 7.90 1.87
N LEU A 10 15.69 7.70 2.58
CA LEU A 10 15.34 8.56 3.71
C LEU A 10 16.37 8.50 4.85
N ASN A 11 16.81 7.30 5.22
CA ASN A 11 17.80 7.12 6.28
C ASN A 11 19.18 7.65 5.87
N LEU A 12 19.53 7.60 4.58
CA LEU A 12 20.75 8.23 4.08
C LEU A 12 20.69 9.76 4.26
N GLU A 13 19.59 10.40 3.88
CA GLU A 13 19.42 11.85 4.06
C GLU A 13 19.33 12.23 5.56
N TYR A 14 18.68 11.42 6.38
CA TYR A 14 18.65 11.62 7.84
C TYR A 14 20.05 11.55 8.44
N SER A 15 20.87 10.59 8.01
CA SER A 15 22.26 10.48 8.45
C SER A 15 23.10 11.70 8.07
N ARG A 16 22.81 12.36 6.93
CA ARG A 16 23.51 13.60 6.54
C ARG A 16 23.13 14.81 7.40
N LEU A 17 22.01 14.72 8.10
CA LEU A 17 21.46 15.75 8.98
C LEU A 17 21.60 15.38 10.47
N ASP A 18 22.40 14.36 10.79
CA ASP A 18 22.59 13.82 12.14
C ASP A 18 21.29 13.39 12.86
N HIS A 19 20.28 12.99 12.08
CA HIS A 19 19.03 12.42 12.60
C HIS A 19 19.11 10.90 12.75
N PRO A 20 18.47 10.31 13.78
CA PRO A 20 18.39 8.87 13.93
C PRO A 20 17.59 8.23 12.80
N ALA A 21 17.96 7.01 12.40
CA ALA A 21 17.22 6.26 11.39
C ALA A 21 15.75 6.05 11.79
N ILE A 22 14.89 5.99 10.78
CA ILE A 22 13.46 5.72 10.96
C ILE A 22 13.28 4.30 11.52
N ASP A 23 12.56 4.19 12.64
CA ASP A 23 12.23 2.92 13.28
C ASP A 23 11.40 2.02 12.34
N PRO A 24 11.91 0.83 11.96
CA PRO A 24 11.18 -0.12 11.13
C PRO A 24 9.83 -0.56 11.71
N GLY A 25 9.67 -0.55 13.04
CA GLY A 25 8.42 -0.89 13.71
C GLY A 25 7.25 0.04 13.38
N ARG A 26 7.55 1.24 12.86
CA ARG A 26 6.55 2.23 12.43
C ARG A 26 6.15 2.09 10.95
N ILE A 27 6.72 1.13 10.23
CA ILE A 27 6.60 1.05 8.77
C ILE A 27 5.79 -0.17 8.37
N ILE A 28 4.80 0.07 7.51
CA ILE A 28 4.00 -0.99 6.89
C ILE A 28 4.46 -1.14 5.44
N ASP A 29 5.09 -2.28 5.14
CA ASP A 29 5.38 -2.62 3.74
C ASP A 29 4.16 -3.24 3.06
N THR A 30 3.50 -2.44 2.24
CA THR A 30 2.33 -2.84 1.46
C THR A 30 2.64 -3.91 0.42
N LEU A 31 3.90 -4.07 -0.03
CA LEU A 31 4.26 -5.18 -0.92
C LEU A 31 4.24 -6.51 -0.16
N ALA A 32 4.75 -6.54 1.07
CA ALA A 32 4.67 -7.72 1.92
C ALA A 32 3.22 -8.09 2.25
N LEU A 33 2.36 -7.09 2.50
CA LEU A 33 0.91 -7.31 2.65
C LEU A 33 0.30 -7.89 1.38
N ALA A 34 0.60 -7.32 0.22
CA ALA A 34 0.08 -7.78 -1.06
C ALA A 34 0.50 -9.22 -1.38
N ARG A 35 1.77 -9.58 -1.15
CA ARG A 35 2.27 -10.95 -1.31
C ARG A 35 1.58 -11.96 -0.40
N ARG A 36 1.24 -11.58 0.84
CA ARG A 36 0.47 -12.47 1.74
C ARG A 36 -0.97 -12.67 1.24
N LYS A 37 -1.61 -11.61 0.73
CA LYS A 37 -3.00 -11.67 0.24
C LYS A 37 -3.11 -12.34 -1.14
N HIS A 38 -2.12 -12.14 -2.01
CA HIS A 38 -2.08 -12.61 -3.40
C HIS A 38 -0.74 -13.30 -3.71
N PRO A 39 -0.48 -14.50 -3.16
CA PRO A 39 0.84 -15.13 -3.20
C PRO A 39 1.35 -15.50 -4.60
N MET A 40 0.45 -15.85 -5.52
CA MET A 40 0.79 -16.29 -6.89
C MET A 40 0.59 -15.19 -7.95
N GLY A 41 0.16 -14.00 -7.54
CA GLY A 41 -0.20 -12.91 -8.45
C GLY A 41 0.91 -11.86 -8.59
N PRO A 42 0.88 -11.07 -9.69
CA PRO A 42 1.66 -9.85 -9.74
C PRO A 42 1.18 -8.90 -8.64
N ASN A 43 2.12 -8.40 -7.85
CA ASN A 43 1.87 -7.51 -6.71
C ASN A 43 2.45 -6.11 -6.93
N SER A 44 2.72 -5.72 -8.18
CA SER A 44 3.09 -4.34 -8.49
C SER A 44 1.88 -3.40 -8.27
N LEU A 45 2.14 -2.11 -8.04
CA LEU A 45 1.09 -1.12 -7.86
C LEU A 45 0.07 -1.14 -9.01
N ASP A 46 0.52 -1.17 -10.27
CA ASP A 46 -0.38 -1.24 -11.43
C ASP A 46 -1.22 -2.52 -11.46
N ALA A 47 -0.64 -3.66 -11.09
CA ALA A 47 -1.36 -4.92 -11.02
C ALA A 47 -2.42 -4.90 -9.92
N LEU A 48 -2.12 -4.27 -8.78
CA LEU A 48 -3.07 -4.11 -7.69
C LEU A 48 -4.16 -3.10 -8.04
N CYS A 49 -3.86 -1.99 -8.69
CA CYS A 49 -4.87 -1.04 -9.16
C CYS A 49 -5.85 -1.73 -10.11
N ARG A 50 -5.35 -2.50 -11.10
CA ARG A 50 -6.20 -3.29 -12.00
C ARG A 50 -7.05 -4.33 -11.26
N ARG A 51 -6.45 -5.02 -10.28
CA ARG A 51 -7.14 -6.04 -9.48
C ARG A 51 -8.32 -5.47 -8.69
N TYR A 52 -8.15 -4.28 -8.12
CA TYR A 52 -9.16 -3.65 -7.27
C TYR A 52 -10.04 -2.63 -7.99
N GLY A 53 -9.90 -2.48 -9.31
CA GLY A 53 -10.68 -1.52 -10.09
C GLY A 53 -10.36 -0.06 -9.77
N ILE A 54 -9.14 0.24 -9.31
CA ILE A 54 -8.66 1.59 -9.03
C ILE A 54 -8.18 2.23 -10.32
N ASP A 55 -8.73 3.40 -10.66
CA ASP A 55 -8.38 4.13 -11.87
C ASP A 55 -6.97 4.73 -11.78
N ASN A 56 -6.05 4.17 -12.55
CA ASN A 56 -4.70 4.68 -12.72
C ASN A 56 -4.47 5.31 -14.12
N THR A 57 -5.51 5.62 -14.89
CA THR A 57 -5.37 6.18 -16.26
C THR A 57 -4.71 7.56 -16.28
N ARG A 58 -4.84 8.34 -15.19
CA ARG A 58 -4.16 9.63 -15.01
C ARG A 58 -2.65 9.51 -14.80
N ARG A 59 -2.13 8.28 -14.64
CA ARG A 59 -0.71 7.95 -14.44
C ARG A 59 0.04 7.96 -15.78
N THR A 60 0.18 9.14 -16.37
CA THR A 60 0.99 9.31 -17.60
C THR A 60 2.49 9.24 -17.33
N LYS A 61 2.93 9.63 -16.12
CA LYS A 61 4.28 9.42 -15.59
C LYS A 61 4.22 8.88 -14.16
N HIS A 62 5.26 8.17 -13.75
CA HIS A 62 5.43 7.71 -12.38
C HIS A 62 5.80 8.90 -11.51
N GLY A 63 4.83 9.43 -10.77
CA GLY A 63 5.02 10.57 -9.86
C GLY A 63 4.80 10.12 -8.43
N ALA A 64 5.72 10.46 -7.53
CA ALA A 64 5.67 10.01 -6.13
C ALA A 64 4.34 10.38 -5.44
N LEU A 65 3.77 11.54 -5.73
CA LEU A 65 2.49 11.97 -5.19
C LEU A 65 1.33 11.07 -5.67
N LEU A 66 1.19 10.91 -6.99
CA LEU A 66 0.14 10.07 -7.57
C LEU A 66 0.29 8.59 -7.16
N ASP A 67 1.53 8.09 -7.12
CA ASP A 67 1.80 6.71 -6.68
C ASP A 67 1.44 6.52 -5.20
N SER A 68 1.61 7.56 -4.36
CA SER A 68 1.18 7.54 -2.96
C SER A 68 -0.35 7.53 -2.82
N GLU A 69 -1.06 8.32 -3.64
CA GLU A 69 -2.53 8.34 -3.68
C GLU A 69 -3.10 6.99 -4.11
N LEU A 70 -2.60 6.43 -5.22
CA LEU A 70 -3.00 5.11 -5.70
C LEU A 70 -2.69 4.02 -4.67
N LEU A 71 -1.53 4.11 -4.01
CA LEU A 71 -1.15 3.16 -2.99
C LEU A 71 -2.05 3.25 -1.75
N ALA A 72 -2.53 4.43 -1.39
CA ALA A 72 -3.49 4.60 -0.29
C ALA A 72 -4.81 3.86 -0.58
N GLU A 73 -5.33 3.97 -1.80
CA GLU A 73 -6.52 3.23 -2.22
C GLU A 73 -6.28 1.71 -2.21
N VAL A 74 -5.15 1.26 -2.78
CA VAL A 74 -4.74 -0.15 -2.73
C VAL A 74 -4.59 -0.66 -1.29
N TYR A 75 -4.05 0.16 -0.39
CA TYR A 75 -3.85 -0.21 1.00
C TYR A 75 -5.16 -0.46 1.73
N ILE A 76 -6.18 0.38 1.50
CA ILE A 76 -7.53 0.17 2.04
C ILE A 76 -8.09 -1.19 1.58
N GLU A 77 -7.94 -1.52 0.31
CA GLU A 77 -8.36 -2.81 -0.25
C GLU A 77 -7.56 -3.99 0.31
N LEU A 78 -6.27 -3.80 0.61
CA LEU A 78 -5.44 -4.83 1.23
C LEU A 78 -5.89 -5.17 2.66
N ILE A 79 -6.27 -4.18 3.48
CA ILE A 79 -6.62 -4.38 4.90
C ILE A 79 -8.07 -4.83 5.16
N GLY A 80 -8.88 -5.00 4.13
CA GLY A 80 -10.28 -5.45 4.27
C GLY A 80 -11.29 -4.68 3.43
N GLY A 81 -10.84 -3.69 2.65
CA GLY A 81 -11.70 -2.87 1.81
C GLY A 81 -12.50 -1.85 2.61
N LYS A 82 -13.23 -1.00 1.90
CA LYS A 82 -14.24 -0.14 2.52
C LYS A 82 -15.39 -1.05 2.93
N GLN A 83 -15.62 -1.23 4.24
CA GLN A 83 -16.80 -1.93 4.74
C GLN A 83 -18.06 -1.22 4.21
N ALA A 84 -18.66 -1.73 3.14
CA ALA A 84 -19.75 -1.03 2.45
C ALA A 84 -21.08 -1.10 3.22
N ALA A 85 -21.29 -2.13 4.03
CA ALA A 85 -22.49 -2.31 4.83
C ALA A 85 -22.25 -3.25 6.03
N LEU A 86 -22.93 -2.98 7.15
CA LEU A 86 -23.11 -3.93 8.25
C LEU A 86 -24.35 -4.77 7.95
N VAL A 87 -24.18 -6.08 7.73
CA VAL A 87 -25.30 -7.02 7.57
C VAL A 87 -25.48 -7.77 8.88
N LEU A 88 -26.64 -7.57 9.52
CA LEU A 88 -27.05 -8.31 10.71
C LEU A 88 -27.98 -9.45 10.27
N GLU A 89 -27.57 -10.70 10.45
CA GLU A 89 -28.45 -11.85 10.28
C GLU A 89 -29.33 -12.01 11.51
N THR A 90 -30.64 -12.02 11.31
CA THR A 90 -31.59 -12.44 12.34
C THR A 90 -31.64 -13.96 12.37
N VAL A 91 -31.27 -14.56 13.50
CA VAL A 91 -31.44 -16.00 13.74
C VAL A 91 -32.94 -16.29 13.81
N ALA A 92 -33.47 -17.03 12.83
CA ALA A 92 -34.84 -17.54 12.89
C ALA A 92 -34.87 -18.76 13.83
N MET A 93 -35.74 -18.70 14.84
CA MET A 93 -36.12 -19.85 15.67
C MET A 93 -37.12 -20.75 14.94
#